data_AF-A0AAU7Z815-F1
#
_entry.id   AF-A0AAU7Z815-F1
#
_cell.length_a   1.000
_cell.length_b   1.000
_cell.length_c   1.000
_cell.angle_alpha   90.00
_cell.angle_beta   90.00
_cell.angle_gamma   90.00
#
_symmetry.space_group_name_H-M   'P 1'
#
loop_
_entity.id
_entity.type
_entity.pdbx_description
1 polymer ?
#
loop_
_entity_poly.entity_id
_entity_poly.type
_entity_poly.pdbx_seq_one_letter_code
_entity_poly.pdbx_strand_id
1 'polypeptide(L)' 'MEHAAQYLKENPSIRVQVGDYADGRGSAEYNLALGEERANAARNALIAAGVDADRIQVISYRKEANMHR' A
#
# COMPACT_ATOMS: atom_id res chain seq x y z
N MET A 1 -3.93 10.20 -7.60
CA MET A 1 -4.82 9.13 -7.08
C MET A 1 -6.02 8.90 -8.00
N GLU A 2 -6.66 9.95 -8.56
CA GLU A 2 -7.82 9.81 -9.45
C GLU A 2 -7.61 8.85 -10.64
N HIS A 3 -6.49 8.95 -11.37
CA HIS A 3 -6.20 8.01 -12.47
C HIS A 3 -6.08 6.55 -12.02
N ALA A 4 -5.46 6.30 -10.86
CA ALA A 4 -5.34 4.95 -10.32
C ALA A 4 -6.71 4.40 -9.89
N ALA A 5 -7.53 5.23 -9.25
CA ALA A 5 -8.88 4.85 -8.84
C ALA A 5 -9.78 4.54 -10.06
N GLN A 6 -9.70 5.36 -11.12
CA GLN A 6 -10.49 5.16 -12.33
C GLN A 6 -10.10 3.87 -13.06
N TYR A 7 -8.81 3.61 -13.20
CA TYR A 7 -8.31 2.36 -13.79
C TYR A 7 -8.79 1.12 -13.02
N LEU A 8 -8.86 1.20 -11.69
CA LEU A 8 -9.32 0.09 -10.85
C LEU A 8 -10.84 -0.11 -10.88
N LYS A 9 -11.60 0.96 -11.12
CA LYS A 9 -13.04 0.86 -11.37
C LYS A 9 -13.33 0.21 -12.73
N GLU A 10 -12.56 0.55 -13.75
CA GLU A 10 -12.70 0.00 -15.11
C GLU A 10 -12.24 -1.47 -15.19
N ASN A 11 -11.38 -1.92 -14.26
CA ASN A 11 -10.83 -3.28 -14.25
C ASN A 11 -11.13 -3.99 -12.92
N PRO A 12 -12.37 -4.46 -12.68
CA PRO A 12 -12.81 -4.99 -11.39
C PRO A 12 -12.09 -6.27 -10.94
N SER A 13 -11.49 -7.03 -11.86
CA SER A 13 -10.74 -8.27 -11.57
C SER A 13 -9.33 -8.02 -11.01
N ILE A 14 -8.80 -6.81 -11.13
CA ILE A 14 -7.43 -6.48 -10.71
C ILE A 14 -7.40 -6.20 -9.20
N ARG A 15 -6.41 -6.78 -8.51
CA ARG A 15 -6.07 -6.44 -7.13
C ARG A 15 -4.79 -5.62 -7.10
N VAL A 16 -4.65 -4.73 -6.12
CA VAL A 16 -3.49 -3.83 -6.01
C VAL A 16 -2.79 -4.03 -4.69
N GLN A 17 -1.47 -4.09 -4.76
CA GLN A 17 -0.60 -4.01 -3.59
C GLN A 17 -0.02 -2.61 -3.49
N VAL A 18 -0.15 -2.01 -2.31
CA VAL A 18 0.43 -0.71 -1.99
C VAL A 18 1.49 -0.95 -0.93
N GLY A 19 2.74 -0.66 -1.25
CA GLY A 19 3.85 -0.79 -0.32
C GLY A 19 4.81 0.37 -0.39
N ASP A 20 5.52 0.58 0.73
CA ASP A 20 6.52 1.63 0.84
C ASP A 20 7.90 1.11 0.44
N TYR A 21 8.67 1.95 -0.26
CA TYR A 21 10.04 1.70 -0.68
C TYR A 21 10.95 2.78 -0.07
N ALA A 22 11.19 2.69 1.24
CA ALA A 22 12.05 3.64 1.94
C ALA A 22 13.54 3.41 1.54
N ASP A 23 14.15 4.42 0.90
CA ASP A 23 15.63 4.51 0.78
C ASP A 23 16.23 4.43 2.20
N GLY A 24 17.27 3.62 2.36
CA GLY A 24 17.74 3.02 3.63
C GLY A 24 18.37 3.98 4.65
N ARG A 25 17.91 5.23 4.75
CA ARG A 25 18.38 6.22 5.72
C ARG A 25 17.40 6.25 6.90
N GLY A 26 17.86 5.81 8.08
CA GLY A 26 17.07 5.79 9.32
C GLY A 26 16.85 4.39 9.91
N SER A 27 16.44 4.35 11.18
CA SER A 27 16.22 3.12 11.97
C SER A 27 15.18 2.20 11.32
N ALA A 28 15.37 0.89 11.47
CA ALA A 28 14.58 -0.11 10.77
C ALA A 28 13.09 -0.01 11.11
N GLU A 29 12.77 0.10 12.40
CA GLU A 29 11.40 0.18 12.91
C GLU A 29 10.71 1.52 12.62
N TYR A 30 11.44 2.63 12.65
CA TYR A 30 10.87 3.96 12.38
C TYR A 30 10.39 4.08 10.93
N ASN A 31 11.23 3.64 9.98
CA ASN A 31 10.85 3.62 8.56
C ASN A 31 9.74 2.60 8.27
N LEU A 32 9.62 1.53 9.09
CA LEU A 32 8.53 0.56 8.97
C LEU A 32 7.18 1.17 9.36
N ALA A 33 7.12 1.82 10.52
CA ALA A 33 5.90 2.47 11.01
C ALA A 33 5.46 3.62 10.07
N LEU A 34 6.42 4.43 9.61
CA LEU A 34 6.16 5.51 8.67
C LEU A 34 5.70 5.01 7.29
N GLY A 35 6.30 3.93 6.80
CA GLY A 35 5.90 3.31 5.53
C GLY A 35 4.51 2.68 5.60
N GLU A 36 4.18 2.02 6.71
CA GLU A 36 2.86 1.46 6.96
C GLU A 36 1.78 2.57 7.06
N GLU A 37 2.08 3.68 7.72
CA GLU A 37 1.18 4.84 7.78
C GLU A 37 0.91 5.43 6.38
N ARG A 38 1.97 5.64 5.58
CA ARG A 38 1.87 6.17 4.21
C ARG A 38 1.10 5.26 3.27
N ALA A 39 1.36 3.95 3.34
CA ALA A 39 0.65 2.97 2.53
C ALA A 39 -0.83 2.88 2.93
N ASN A 40 -1.14 3.01 4.21
CA ASN A 40 -2.52 3.10 4.70
C ASN A 40 -3.22 4.40 4.24
N ALA A 41 -2.51 5.54 4.24
CA ALA A 41 -3.05 6.79 3.70
C ALA A 41 -3.41 6.67 2.21
N ALA A 42 -2.55 6.01 1.42
CA ALA A 42 -2.83 5.74 0.01
C ALA A 42 -4.02 4.78 -0.18
N ARG A 43 -4.11 3.71 0.63
CA ARG A 43 -5.27 2.82 0.66
C ARG A 43 -6.56 3.58 0.95
N ASN A 44 -6.58 4.43 1.97
CA ASN A 44 -7.75 5.20 2.36
C ASN A 44 -8.19 6.17 1.25
N ALA A 45 -7.24 6.77 0.53
CA ALA A 45 -7.56 7.64 -0.60
C ALA A 45 -8.19 6.86 -1.78
N LEU A 46 -7.77 5.62 -2.03
CA LEU A 46 -8.41 4.76 -3.05
C LEU A 46 -9.81 4.32 -2.64
N ILE A 47 -10.02 4.00 -1.35
CA ILE A 47 -11.35 3.67 -0.80
C ILE A 47 -12.28 4.88 -0.89
N ALA A 48 -11.81 6.07 -0.51
CA ALA A 48 -12.57 7.31 -0.63
C ALA A 48 -12.93 7.62 -2.10
N ALA A 49 -12.08 7.21 -3.04
CA ALA A 49 -12.36 7.30 -4.47
C ALA A 49 -13.33 6.22 -4.98
N GLY A 50 -13.79 5.27 -4.15
CA GLY A 50 -14.77 4.25 -4.49
C GLY A 50 -14.21 2.91 -4.96
N VAL A 51 -12.94 2.62 -4.64
CA VAL A 51 -12.35 1.28 -4.84
C VAL A 51 -12.67 0.42 -3.62
N ASP A 52 -13.09 -0.83 -3.84
CA ASP A 52 -13.36 -1.77 -2.75
C ASP A 52 -12.10 -2.02 -1.90
N ALA A 53 -12.27 -1.96 -0.58
CA ALA A 53 -11.24 -2.18 0.41
C ALA A 53 -10.59 -3.57 0.29
N ASP A 54 -11.34 -4.60 -0.12
CA ASP A 54 -10.87 -5.97 -0.27
C ASP A 54 -9.94 -6.14 -1.49
N ARG A 55 -9.92 -5.16 -2.39
CA ARG A 55 -9.06 -5.13 -3.57
C ARG A 55 -7.72 -4.45 -3.33
N ILE A 56 -7.52 -3.87 -2.16
CA ILE A 56 -6.34 -3.08 -1.81
C ILE A 56 -5.62 -3.75 -0.64
N GLN A 57 -4.47 -4.37 -0.94
CA GLN A 57 -3.60 -4.95 0.06
C GLN A 57 -2.45 -3.99 0.37
N VAL A 58 -2.23 -3.70 1.66
CA VAL A 58 -1.07 -2.93 2.11
C VAL A 58 0.04 -3.91 2.47
N ILE A 59 1.24 -3.70 1.92
CA ILE A 59 2.39 -4.57 2.13
C ILE A 59 3.58 -3.74 2.54
N SER A 60 4.30 -4.17 3.56
CA SER A 60 5.57 -3.56 3.94
C SER A 60 6.71 -4.52 3.61
N TYR A 61 7.50 -4.19 2.59
CA TYR A 61 8.59 -5.05 2.09
C TYR A 61 9.67 -5.36 3.14
N ARG A 62 9.86 -4.50 4.15
CA ARG A 62 10.74 -4.80 5.29
C ARG A 62 10.18 -5.85 6.25
N LYS A 63 8.85 -6.00 6.33
CA LYS A 63 8.18 -7.00 7.18
C LYS A 63 8.13 -8.36 6.49
N GLU A 64 7.90 -8.40 5.18
CA GLU A 64 7.85 -9.65 4.40
C GLU A 64 9.19 -10.38 4.34
N ALA A 65 10.31 -9.66 4.26
CA ALA A 65 11.64 -10.27 4.30
C ALA A 65 11.90 -11.03 5.63
N ASN A 66 11.17 -10.69 6.70
CA ASN A 66 11.27 -11.34 8.00
C ASN A 66 10.27 -12.50 8.21
N MET A 67 9.36 -12.73 7.25
CA MET A 67 8.29 -13.74 7.38
C MET A 67 8.55 -15.03 6.58
N HIS A 68 9.76 -15.18 5.99
CA HIS A 68 10.21 -16.37 5.26
C HIS A 68 11.26 -17.21 6.03
N ARG A 69 11.10 -17.40 7.34
CA ARG A 69 11.81 -18.47 8.07
C ARG A 69 10.85 -19.46 8.68
#